data_AF-A0A521KCS6-F1
#
_entry.id   AF-A0A521KCS6-F1
#
_cell.length_a   1.000
_cell.length_b   1.000
_cell.length_c   1.000
_cell.angle_alpha   90.00
_cell.angle_beta   90.00
_cell.angle_gamma   90.00
#
_symmetry.space_group_name_H-M   'P 1'
#
loop_
_entity.id
_entity.type
_entity.pdbx_description
1 polymer ?
#
loop_
_entity_poly.entity_id
_entity_poly.type
_entity_poly.pdbx_seq_one_letter_code
_entity_poly.pdbx_strand_id
1 'polypeptide(L)'
;MIGKTKILTGLAAVAVIGSAAVPFVASAQQAGIPAQTLPATAPDHGGPRGTALATALGVTPEALTKAIEAARAATPKLTVDQFKDKAARDANHTAFETALATNLGITLEKLQAAEKSAMPAGGEHKGPGGPAGPGSMHGPGHEALAKALGIEVATLTEAEKAVRDSLPKPTPGTRPDKAAMDALKTQHDTALAAKLGISIDALKAAQTKVRAEAEGQHQAREQQMLSTVLAKAVADGKITQAKADELKAQIAAGGDSAKAARENLRTLLGAPDRPQRGPGGPGGHGGPRGDSNHQGPAKAGTPSA
;
A
#
# COMPACT_ATOMS: atom_id res chain seq x y z
N MET A 1 -8.61 51.89 -33.10
CA MET A 1 -9.30 52.44 -31.91
C MET A 1 -8.57 51.91 -30.69
N ILE A 2 -7.87 52.79 -29.98
CA ILE A 2 -6.93 52.50 -28.90
C ILE A 2 -7.65 52.74 -27.57
N GLY A 3 -7.84 51.70 -26.76
CA GLY A 3 -8.42 51.80 -25.41
C GLY A 3 -7.33 51.81 -24.34
N LYS A 4 -7.15 52.96 -23.69
CA LYS A 4 -6.27 53.17 -22.53
C LYS A 4 -7.08 52.99 -21.24
N THR A 5 -6.66 52.11 -20.34
CA THR A 5 -7.25 52.00 -19.00
C THR A 5 -6.21 52.34 -17.94
N LYS A 6 -6.58 53.29 -17.07
CA LYS A 6 -5.73 54.01 -16.12
C LYS A 6 -5.46 53.20 -14.86
N ILE A 7 -4.24 53.36 -14.35
CA ILE A 7 -3.74 52.94 -13.04
C ILE A 7 -4.32 53.89 -11.98
N LEU A 8 -4.84 53.37 -10.87
CA LEU A 8 -5.18 54.15 -9.68
C LEU A 8 -4.29 53.75 -8.51
N THR A 9 -3.51 54.72 -8.06
CA THR A 9 -2.61 54.69 -6.90
C THR A 9 -3.39 55.12 -5.66
N GLY A 10 -3.38 54.32 -4.61
CA GLY A 10 -3.96 54.65 -3.30
C GLY A 10 -2.89 54.66 -2.23
N LEU A 11 -2.41 55.86 -1.89
CA LEU A 11 -1.45 56.15 -0.83
C LEU A 11 -2.25 56.56 0.41
N ALA A 12 -2.13 55.82 1.53
CA ALA A 12 -2.65 56.25 2.83
C ALA A 12 -1.50 56.35 3.82
N ALA A 13 -1.20 57.59 4.21
CA ALA A 13 -0.30 57.95 5.28
C ALA A 13 -1.07 57.97 6.60
N VAL A 14 -0.55 57.34 7.66
CA VAL A 14 -0.92 57.63 9.05
C VAL A 14 0.35 57.69 9.89
N ALA A 15 0.34 58.67 10.80
CA ALA A 15 1.47 59.37 11.37
C ALA A 15 2.20 58.67 12.52
N VAL A 16 3.45 59.12 12.68
CA VAL A 16 4.41 58.84 13.74
C VAL A 16 4.22 59.83 14.90
N ILE A 17 3.99 59.34 16.12
CA ILE A 17 4.31 59.94 17.44
C ILE A 17 4.39 58.75 18.42
N GLY A 18 5.40 58.51 19.27
CA GLY A 18 6.61 59.21 19.64
C GLY A 18 7.41 58.32 20.62
N SER A 19 8.69 58.64 20.74
CA SER A 19 9.73 57.96 21.51
C SER A 19 9.48 57.88 23.02
N ALA A 20 9.90 56.75 23.62
CA ALA A 20 10.56 56.74 24.92
C ALA A 20 11.68 55.69 24.89
N ALA A 21 12.89 56.13 25.17
CA ALA A 21 14.13 55.37 25.16
C ALA A 21 14.43 54.80 26.55
N VAL A 22 14.81 53.52 26.66
CA VAL A 22 15.83 52.98 27.60
C VAL A 22 16.23 51.54 27.17
N PRO A 23 17.37 50.96 27.63
CA PRO A 23 18.47 50.61 26.74
C PRO A 23 18.73 49.09 26.61
N PHE A 24 19.46 48.76 25.53
CA PHE A 24 20.53 47.76 25.44
C PHE A 24 20.61 46.69 26.54
N VAL A 25 20.44 45.41 26.17
CA VAL A 25 21.42 44.30 26.34
C VAL A 25 20.78 42.99 25.84
N ALA A 26 21.62 42.14 25.26
CA ALA A 26 21.43 40.74 24.86
C ALA A 26 20.99 40.49 23.40
N SER A 27 22.00 40.57 22.53
CA SER A 27 22.10 39.79 21.30
C SER A 27 21.74 38.32 21.55
N ALA A 28 20.51 37.91 21.23
CA ALA A 28 20.21 36.50 20.98
C ALA A 28 20.75 36.17 19.59
N GLN A 29 22.00 35.72 19.60
CA GLN A 29 22.69 35.02 18.54
C GLN A 29 21.70 34.07 17.85
N GLN A 30 21.29 34.43 16.63
CA GLN A 30 20.66 33.50 15.71
C GLN A 30 21.73 32.46 15.38
N ALA A 31 21.77 31.41 16.20
CA ALA A 31 22.63 30.27 16.00
C ALA A 31 22.26 29.69 14.64
N GLY A 32 23.13 29.94 13.66
CA GLY A 32 23.19 29.13 12.46
C GLY A 32 23.21 27.68 12.92
N ILE A 33 22.20 26.92 12.52
CA ILE A 33 22.20 25.48 12.70
C ILE A 33 23.41 25.00 11.90
N PRO A 34 24.50 24.53 12.53
CA PRO A 34 25.59 23.96 11.77
C PRO A 34 25.01 22.77 11.01
N ALA A 35 25.28 22.70 9.71
CA ALA A 35 25.09 21.47 8.96
C ALA A 35 25.92 20.40 9.66
N GLN A 36 25.26 19.58 10.49
CA GLN A 36 25.91 18.48 11.16
C GLN A 36 26.24 17.45 10.09
N THR A 37 27.53 17.30 9.81
CA THR A 37 28.07 16.13 9.16
C THR A 37 27.76 14.92 10.03
N LEU A 38 26.83 14.08 9.56
CA LEU A 38 26.33 12.92 10.29
C LEU A 38 27.39 11.80 10.31
N PRO A 39 27.79 11.28 11.49
CA PRO A 39 28.52 10.02 11.58
C PRO A 39 27.58 8.82 11.34
N ALA A 40 28.20 7.70 10.94
CA ALA A 40 27.58 6.50 10.42
C ALA A 40 26.65 5.75 11.39
N THR A 41 25.50 5.31 10.84
CA THR A 41 24.69 4.11 11.16
C THR A 41 24.49 3.75 12.64
N ALA A 42 23.46 4.32 13.24
CA ALA A 42 22.76 3.78 14.41
C ALA A 42 21.71 2.73 13.99
N PRO A 43 21.33 1.77 14.86
CA PRO A 43 20.35 0.73 14.54
C PRO A 43 18.97 1.33 14.22
N ASP A 44 18.49 0.97 13.04
CA ASP A 44 17.22 1.43 12.46
C ASP A 44 16.03 0.83 13.24
N HIS A 45 15.52 1.59 14.23
CA HIS A 45 14.33 1.23 14.99
C HIS A 45 13.03 1.80 14.38
N GLY A 46 13.15 2.67 13.37
CA GLY A 46 12.02 3.14 12.59
C GLY A 46 11.87 2.26 11.36
N GLY A 47 10.86 1.38 11.31
CA GLY A 47 10.55 0.69 10.04
C GLY A 47 10.44 1.69 8.87
N PRO A 48 10.48 1.24 7.60
CA PRO A 48 10.71 2.12 6.42
C PRO A 48 9.82 3.37 6.31
N ARG A 49 8.63 3.35 6.95
CA ARG A 49 7.74 4.52 7.09
C ARG A 49 8.30 5.61 8.01
N GLY A 50 8.92 5.26 9.13
CA GLY A 50 9.52 6.20 10.07
C GLY A 50 10.65 7.00 9.42
N THR A 51 11.51 6.34 8.64
CA THR A 51 12.62 6.98 7.92
C THR A 51 12.12 7.92 6.82
N ALA A 52 11.09 7.51 6.06
CA ALA A 52 10.46 8.36 5.05
C ALA A 52 9.81 9.61 5.68
N LEU A 53 9.11 9.44 6.80
CA LEU A 53 8.48 10.56 7.52
C LEU A 53 9.51 11.51 8.13
N ALA A 54 10.57 10.98 8.76
CA ALA A 54 11.67 11.79 9.29
C ALA A 54 12.31 12.63 8.19
N THR A 55 12.56 12.04 7.02
CA THR A 55 13.08 12.71 5.83
C THR A 55 12.14 13.82 5.35
N ALA A 56 10.84 13.53 5.23
CA ALA A 56 9.83 14.50 4.79
C ALA A 56 9.68 15.68 5.76
N LEU A 57 9.89 15.45 7.05
CA LEU A 57 9.85 16.48 8.09
C LEU A 57 11.16 17.26 8.24
N GLY A 58 12.26 16.76 7.70
CA GLY A 58 13.60 17.33 7.88
C GLY A 58 14.14 17.14 9.30
N VAL A 59 13.77 16.03 9.97
CA VAL A 59 14.23 15.69 11.33
C VAL A 59 15.00 14.37 11.31
N THR A 60 15.84 14.12 12.32
CA THR A 60 16.51 12.82 12.42
C THR A 60 15.53 11.74 12.88
N PRO A 61 15.72 10.45 12.50
CA PRO A 61 14.89 9.35 12.99
C PRO A 61 14.83 9.25 14.52
N GLU A 62 15.91 9.59 15.22
CA GLU A 62 15.97 9.58 16.69
C GLU A 62 15.13 10.69 17.30
N ALA A 63 15.16 11.90 16.72
CA ALA A 63 14.33 13.01 17.13
C ALA A 63 12.84 12.69 16.93
N LEU A 64 12.49 12.11 15.77
CA LEU A 64 11.13 11.65 15.49
C LEU A 64 10.68 10.58 16.49
N THR A 65 11.55 9.60 16.79
CA THR A 65 11.23 8.53 17.75
C THR A 65 10.96 9.08 19.15
N LYS A 66 11.81 9.97 19.65
CA LYS A 66 11.60 10.65 20.95
C LYS A 66 10.31 11.47 20.97
N ALA A 67 10.02 12.18 19.89
CA ALA A 67 8.79 12.97 19.78
C ALA A 67 7.53 12.07 19.77
N ILE A 68 7.59 10.91 19.11
CA ILE A 68 6.51 9.91 19.14
C ILE A 68 6.30 9.36 20.55
N GLU A 69 7.37 9.02 21.27
CA GLU A 69 7.27 8.54 22.66
C GLU A 69 6.65 9.60 23.58
N ALA A 70 7.10 10.86 23.47
CA ALA A 70 6.54 11.98 24.22
C ALA A 70 5.06 12.24 23.87
N ALA A 71 4.70 12.17 22.58
CA ALA A 71 3.32 12.33 22.13
C ALA A 71 2.42 11.21 22.68
N ARG A 72 2.87 9.95 22.66
CA ARG A 72 2.14 8.81 23.25
C ARG A 72 1.95 8.95 24.76
N ALA A 73 2.92 9.52 25.47
CA ALA A 73 2.80 9.78 26.90
C ALA A 73 1.79 10.90 27.19
N ALA A 74 1.68 11.89 26.31
CA ALA A 74 0.74 13.01 26.42
C ALA A 74 -0.70 12.65 25.97
N THR A 75 -0.87 11.69 25.06
CA THR A 75 -2.18 11.27 24.57
C THR A 75 -2.87 10.33 25.57
N PRO A 76 -4.10 10.64 26.04
CA PRO A 76 -4.86 9.76 26.92
C PRO A 76 -5.10 8.38 26.28
N LYS A 77 -4.97 7.30 27.06
CA LYS A 77 -5.35 5.96 26.61
C LYS A 77 -6.87 5.85 26.58
N LEU A 78 -7.43 5.43 25.44
CA LEU A 78 -8.86 5.18 25.33
C LEU A 78 -9.29 3.99 26.19
N THR A 79 -10.46 4.09 26.79
CA THR A 79 -11.12 2.94 27.44
C THR A 79 -11.68 1.97 26.39
N VAL A 80 -12.02 0.75 26.81
CA VAL A 80 -12.59 -0.29 25.92
C VAL A 80 -13.85 0.19 25.20
N ASP A 81 -14.69 0.99 25.87
CA ASP A 81 -15.91 1.52 25.25
C ASP A 81 -15.63 2.68 24.31
N GLN A 82 -14.67 3.55 24.65
CA GLN A 82 -14.22 4.62 23.74
C GLN A 82 -13.56 4.06 22.47
N PHE A 83 -12.91 2.91 22.53
CA PHE A 83 -12.39 2.24 21.32
C PHE A 83 -13.48 1.84 20.33
N LYS A 84 -14.71 1.60 20.79
CA LYS A 84 -15.86 1.28 19.92
C LYS A 84 -16.46 2.54 19.30
N ASP A 85 -16.35 3.67 19.97
CA ASP A 85 -16.80 4.96 19.47
C ASP A 85 -15.84 5.51 18.40
N LYS A 86 -16.38 5.87 17.23
CA LYS A 86 -15.60 6.47 16.16
C LYS A 86 -15.12 7.88 16.54
N ALA A 87 -15.98 8.69 17.16
CA ALA A 87 -15.63 10.07 17.51
C ALA A 87 -14.50 10.12 18.54
N ALA A 88 -14.52 9.23 19.54
CA ALA A 88 -13.44 9.13 20.52
C ALA A 88 -12.10 8.70 19.90
N ARG A 89 -12.12 7.78 18.93
CA ARG A 89 -10.92 7.38 18.19
C ARG A 89 -10.35 8.51 17.35
N ASP A 90 -11.21 9.24 16.62
CA ASP A 90 -10.80 10.38 15.81
C ASP A 90 -10.19 11.48 16.71
N ALA A 91 -10.83 11.80 17.83
CA ALA A 91 -10.32 12.76 18.81
C ALA A 91 -8.97 12.34 19.40
N ASN A 92 -8.78 11.05 19.68
CA ASN A 92 -7.51 10.51 20.16
C ASN A 92 -6.39 10.64 19.13
N HIS A 93 -6.70 10.36 17.86
CA HIS A 93 -5.76 10.51 16.75
C HIS A 93 -5.33 11.98 16.59
N THR A 94 -6.29 12.90 16.58
CA THR A 94 -6.01 14.35 16.51
C THR A 94 -5.18 14.82 17.71
N ALA A 95 -5.47 14.34 18.92
CA ALA A 95 -4.68 14.67 20.11
C ALA A 95 -3.24 14.16 20.00
N PHE A 96 -3.03 12.96 19.46
CA PHE A 96 -1.71 12.40 19.20
C PHE A 96 -0.92 13.20 18.16
N GLU A 97 -1.52 13.50 17.00
CA GLU A 97 -0.88 14.32 15.96
C GLU A 97 -0.52 15.72 16.48
N THR A 98 -1.40 16.34 17.27
CA THR A 98 -1.17 17.67 17.86
C THR A 98 0.01 17.63 18.83
N ALA A 99 0.09 16.61 19.70
CA ALA A 99 1.20 16.44 20.61
C ALA A 99 2.52 16.17 19.85
N LEU A 100 2.47 15.37 18.78
CA LEU A 100 3.63 15.08 17.94
C LEU A 100 4.14 16.34 17.23
N ALA A 101 3.25 17.12 16.62
CA ALA A 101 3.59 18.39 15.98
C ALA A 101 4.21 19.39 16.98
N THR A 102 3.64 19.48 18.18
CA THR A 102 4.17 20.32 19.27
C THR A 102 5.58 19.90 19.68
N ASN A 103 5.81 18.60 19.90
CA ASN A 103 7.12 18.07 20.28
C ASN A 103 8.20 18.25 19.19
N LEU A 104 7.78 18.32 17.92
CA LEU A 104 8.67 18.56 16.79
C LEU A 104 8.85 20.04 16.45
N GLY A 105 8.09 20.94 17.09
CA GLY A 105 8.11 22.38 16.78
C GLY A 105 7.61 22.71 15.37
N ILE A 106 6.65 21.94 14.84
CA ILE A 106 6.05 22.13 13.52
C ILE A 106 4.54 22.36 13.65
N THR A 107 3.91 22.87 12.60
CA THR A 107 2.45 22.96 12.55
C THR A 107 1.83 21.60 12.24
N LEU A 108 0.57 21.40 12.65
CA LEU A 108 -0.19 20.19 12.38
C LEU A 108 -0.33 19.95 10.86
N GLU A 109 -0.51 21.02 10.08
CA GLU A 109 -0.63 20.94 8.62
C GLU A 109 0.67 20.43 7.97
N LYS A 110 1.84 20.85 8.48
CA LYS A 110 3.13 20.36 7.99
C LYS A 110 3.31 18.88 8.30
N LEU A 111 2.90 18.44 9.49
CA LEU A 111 2.93 17.02 9.86
C LEU A 111 2.05 16.19 8.93
N GLN A 112 0.79 16.58 8.74
CA GLN A 112 -0.16 15.88 7.87
C GLN A 112 0.30 15.86 6.40
N ALA A 113 0.88 16.95 5.90
CA ALA A 113 1.46 16.99 4.56
C ALA A 113 2.64 16.03 4.40
N ALA A 114 3.51 15.95 5.41
CA ALA A 114 4.64 15.03 5.42
C ALA A 114 4.19 13.57 5.50
N GLU A 115 3.18 13.26 6.32
CA GLU A 115 2.58 11.93 6.38
C GLU A 115 1.98 11.52 5.04
N LYS A 116 1.21 12.41 4.40
CA LYS A 116 0.65 12.19 3.07
C LYS A 116 1.74 11.95 2.01
N SER A 117 2.86 12.65 2.10
CA SER A 117 4.01 12.45 1.20
C SER A 117 4.82 11.19 1.52
N ALA A 118 4.87 10.76 2.78
CA ALA A 118 5.59 9.57 3.22
C ALA A 118 4.79 8.28 2.98
N MET A 119 3.48 8.39 2.81
CA MET A 119 2.64 7.30 2.33
C MET A 119 2.99 6.99 0.87
N PRO A 120 3.39 5.75 0.53
CA PRO A 120 3.54 5.37 -0.87
C PRO A 120 2.18 5.51 -1.56
N ALA A 121 2.16 6.03 -2.79
CA ALA A 121 0.97 6.37 -3.57
C ALA A 121 0.01 5.20 -3.91
N GLY A 122 0.06 4.06 -3.20
CA GLY A 122 -0.79 2.90 -3.47
C GLY A 122 -0.92 1.92 -2.29
N GLY A 123 -0.84 2.40 -1.05
CA GLY A 123 -0.75 1.55 0.14
C GLY A 123 -1.96 1.57 1.10
N GLU A 124 -3.19 1.56 0.60
CA GLU A 124 -4.35 1.22 1.44
C GLU A 124 -4.23 -0.25 1.87
N HIS A 125 -3.59 -0.48 3.02
CA HIS A 125 -3.53 -1.79 3.65
C HIS A 125 -4.93 -2.24 4.05
N LYS A 126 -5.60 -2.99 3.16
CA LYS A 126 -6.64 -3.93 3.54
C LYS A 126 -6.04 -4.91 4.54
N GLY A 127 -6.52 -4.88 5.78
CA GLY A 127 -6.28 -5.96 6.73
C GLY A 127 -6.70 -7.31 6.11
N PRO A 128 -6.07 -8.42 6.53
CA PRO A 128 -6.39 -9.75 6.02
C PRO A 128 -7.76 -10.18 6.59
N GLY A 129 -8.84 -10.00 5.83
CA GLY A 129 -10.11 -10.67 6.11
C GLY A 129 -11.40 -9.86 5.94
N GLY A 130 -11.34 -8.57 5.63
CA GLY A 130 -12.55 -7.78 5.37
C GLY A 130 -13.14 -8.06 3.98
N PRO A 131 -14.47 -8.27 3.84
CA PRO A 131 -15.11 -8.35 2.53
C PRO A 131 -14.77 -7.11 1.72
N ALA A 132 -14.39 -7.32 0.46
CA ALA A 132 -13.83 -6.30 -0.41
C ALA A 132 -14.75 -5.07 -0.53
N GLY A 133 -14.45 -4.03 0.25
CA GLY A 133 -15.06 -2.71 0.06
C GLY A 133 -14.76 -2.17 -1.34
N PRO A 134 -15.70 -1.42 -1.96
CA PRO A 134 -15.65 -0.97 -3.35
C PRO A 134 -14.60 0.10 -3.70
N GLY A 135 -13.59 0.33 -2.85
CA GLY A 135 -12.64 1.44 -2.98
C GLY A 135 -11.33 1.12 -3.71
N SER A 136 -10.68 -0.02 -3.42
CA SER A 136 -9.32 -0.28 -3.96
C SER A 136 -9.34 -1.10 -5.26
N MET A 137 -10.15 -0.69 -6.24
CA MET A 137 -10.20 -1.34 -7.57
C MET A 137 -9.10 -0.87 -8.52
N HIS A 138 -8.45 0.25 -8.23
CA HIS A 138 -7.28 0.69 -8.99
C HIS A 138 -6.05 0.02 -8.37
N GLY A 139 -5.90 -1.28 -8.62
CA GLY A 139 -4.62 -1.93 -8.40
C GLY A 139 -3.53 -1.17 -9.16
N PRO A 140 -2.25 -1.30 -8.77
CA PRO A 140 -1.12 -0.64 -9.46
C PRO A 140 -1.05 -0.94 -10.97
N GLY A 141 -1.86 -1.88 -11.47
CA GLY A 141 -2.00 -2.16 -12.89
C GLY A 141 -2.74 -1.09 -13.69
N HIS A 142 -3.57 -0.22 -13.12
CA HIS A 142 -4.40 0.70 -13.93
C HIS A 142 -3.60 1.84 -14.55
N GLU A 143 -2.81 2.55 -13.75
CA GLU A 143 -1.87 3.57 -14.23
C GLU A 143 -0.81 2.98 -15.17
N ALA A 144 -0.28 1.79 -14.82
CA ALA A 144 0.69 1.09 -15.64
C ALA A 144 0.09 0.66 -17.00
N LEU A 145 -1.17 0.22 -17.02
CA LEU A 145 -1.88 -0.16 -18.25
C LEU A 145 -2.18 1.07 -19.12
N ALA A 146 -2.67 2.16 -18.52
CA ALA A 146 -2.89 3.42 -19.23
C ALA A 146 -1.59 3.93 -19.87
N LYS A 147 -0.49 3.93 -19.11
CA LYS A 147 0.85 4.27 -19.59
C LYS A 147 1.33 3.33 -20.71
N ALA A 148 1.12 2.02 -20.57
CA ALA A 148 1.51 1.03 -21.58
C ALA A 148 0.72 1.19 -22.89
N LEU A 149 -0.52 1.67 -22.81
CA LEU A 149 -1.39 1.97 -23.94
C LEU A 149 -1.19 3.39 -24.50
N GLY A 150 -0.49 4.26 -23.79
CA GLY A 150 -0.32 5.67 -24.19
C GLY A 150 -1.60 6.49 -24.09
N ILE A 151 -2.47 6.18 -23.13
CA ILE A 151 -3.74 6.88 -22.89
C ILE A 151 -3.79 7.48 -21.47
N GLU A 152 -4.67 8.46 -21.28
CA GLU A 152 -4.94 9.03 -19.96
C GLU A 152 -5.64 8.01 -19.03
N VAL A 153 -5.29 8.03 -17.75
CA VAL A 153 -5.88 7.13 -16.72
C VAL A 153 -7.39 7.35 -16.62
N ALA A 154 -7.85 8.60 -16.74
CA ALA A 154 -9.26 8.94 -16.74
C ALA A 154 -10.01 8.24 -17.88
N THR A 155 -9.46 8.26 -19.10
CA THR A 155 -10.05 7.60 -20.28
C THR A 155 -10.15 6.09 -20.10
N LEU A 156 -9.09 5.44 -19.58
CA LEU A 156 -9.12 4.01 -19.27
C LEU A 156 -10.19 3.69 -18.22
N THR A 157 -10.31 4.52 -17.18
CA THR A 157 -11.25 4.32 -16.07
C THR A 157 -12.69 4.44 -16.54
N GLU A 158 -12.99 5.44 -17.36
CA GLU A 158 -14.31 5.62 -17.96
C GLU A 158 -14.67 4.48 -18.91
N ALA A 159 -13.72 4.02 -19.72
CA ALA A 159 -13.92 2.89 -20.63
C ALA A 159 -14.21 1.59 -19.86
N GLU A 160 -13.42 1.25 -18.84
CA GLU A 160 -13.66 0.08 -17.99
C GLU A 160 -14.98 0.17 -17.25
N LYS A 161 -15.34 1.33 -16.71
CA LYS A 161 -16.63 1.55 -16.07
C LYS A 161 -17.77 1.28 -17.05
N ALA A 162 -17.69 1.83 -18.27
CA ALA A 162 -18.71 1.61 -19.30
C ALA A 162 -18.82 0.13 -19.71
N VAL A 163 -17.69 -0.57 -19.87
CA VAL A 163 -17.68 -2.01 -20.16
C VAL A 163 -18.34 -2.80 -19.04
N ARG A 164 -17.93 -2.56 -17.79
CA ARG A 164 -18.50 -3.23 -16.62
C ARG A 164 -20.01 -3.00 -16.48
N ASP A 165 -20.47 -1.78 -16.75
CA ASP A 165 -21.88 -1.43 -16.69
C ASP A 165 -22.70 -2.08 -17.83
N SER A 166 -22.05 -2.44 -18.94
CA SER A 166 -22.68 -3.10 -20.10
C SER A 166 -22.70 -4.64 -20.04
N LEU A 167 -21.80 -5.27 -19.27
CA LEU A 167 -21.70 -6.72 -19.21
C LEU A 167 -22.75 -7.33 -18.26
N PRO A 168 -23.23 -8.54 -18.55
CA PRO A 168 -24.16 -9.24 -17.68
C PRO A 168 -23.52 -9.49 -16.30
N LYS A 169 -24.24 -9.13 -15.24
CA LYS A 169 -23.81 -9.40 -13.87
C LYS A 169 -24.01 -10.89 -13.56
N PRO A 170 -23.05 -11.55 -12.89
CA PRO A 170 -23.24 -12.91 -12.43
C PRO A 170 -24.50 -13.04 -11.56
N THR A 171 -25.27 -14.10 -11.76
CA THR A 171 -26.45 -14.38 -10.95
C THR A 171 -26.05 -14.51 -9.48
N PRO A 172 -26.71 -13.79 -8.55
CA PRO A 172 -26.43 -13.92 -7.13
C PRO A 172 -26.56 -15.38 -6.66
N GLY A 173 -25.61 -15.83 -5.84
CA GLY A 173 -25.64 -17.17 -5.24
C GLY A 173 -25.10 -18.30 -6.11
N THR A 174 -24.81 -18.06 -7.40
CA THR A 174 -24.14 -19.05 -8.26
C THR A 174 -22.70 -18.64 -8.52
N ARG A 175 -21.76 -19.52 -8.19
CA ARG A 175 -20.35 -19.34 -8.56
C ARG A 175 -20.19 -19.68 -10.05
N PRO A 176 -19.72 -18.75 -10.91
CA PRO A 176 -19.40 -19.08 -12.29
C PRO A 176 -18.33 -20.18 -12.34
N ASP A 177 -18.50 -21.14 -13.25
CA ASP A 177 -17.44 -22.10 -13.54
C ASP A 177 -16.26 -21.43 -14.26
N LYS A 178 -15.16 -22.17 -14.45
CA LYS A 178 -13.95 -21.64 -15.08
C LYS A 178 -14.21 -21.19 -16.53
N ALA A 179 -15.02 -21.92 -17.29
CA ALA A 179 -15.30 -21.59 -18.69
C ALA A 179 -16.14 -20.30 -18.78
N ALA A 180 -17.12 -20.12 -17.90
CA ALA A 180 -17.89 -18.90 -17.78
C ALA A 180 -17.03 -17.68 -17.40
N MET A 181 -16.06 -17.86 -16.48
CA MET A 181 -15.10 -16.81 -16.13
C MET A 181 -14.18 -16.44 -17.31
N ASP A 182 -13.67 -17.44 -18.03
CA ASP A 182 -12.81 -17.22 -19.21
C ASP A 182 -13.57 -16.51 -20.35
N ALA A 183 -14.86 -16.87 -20.55
CA ALA A 183 -15.75 -16.22 -21.50
C ALA A 183 -16.04 -14.76 -21.10
N LEU A 184 -16.38 -14.50 -19.84
CA LEU A 184 -16.62 -13.15 -19.32
C LEU A 184 -15.38 -12.28 -19.48
N LYS A 185 -14.20 -12.83 -19.17
CA LYS A 185 -12.92 -12.13 -19.35
C LYS A 185 -12.67 -11.78 -20.82
N THR A 186 -12.93 -12.71 -21.74
CA THR A 186 -12.79 -12.46 -23.18
C THR A 186 -13.77 -11.40 -23.67
N GLN A 187 -15.02 -11.42 -23.19
CA GLN A 187 -16.02 -10.38 -23.49
C GLN A 187 -15.58 -9.01 -22.97
N HIS A 188 -15.05 -8.95 -21.74
CA HIS A 188 -14.52 -7.73 -21.15
C HIS A 188 -13.34 -7.18 -21.95
N ASP A 189 -12.33 -8.00 -22.25
CA ASP A 189 -11.15 -7.57 -23.02
C ASP A 189 -11.56 -7.07 -24.43
N THR A 190 -12.52 -7.74 -25.07
CA THR A 190 -13.05 -7.34 -26.39
C THR A 190 -13.79 -6.00 -26.34
N ALA A 191 -14.71 -5.86 -25.39
CA ALA A 191 -15.49 -4.63 -25.21
C ALA A 191 -14.61 -3.45 -24.82
N LEU A 192 -13.59 -3.67 -23.98
CA LEU A 192 -12.62 -2.65 -23.59
C LEU A 192 -11.78 -2.18 -24.77
N ALA A 193 -11.25 -3.11 -25.58
CA ALA A 193 -10.51 -2.77 -26.79
C ALA A 193 -11.36 -1.95 -27.77
N ALA A 194 -12.61 -2.36 -28.00
CA ALA A 194 -13.56 -1.64 -28.84
C ALA A 194 -13.86 -0.23 -28.29
N LYS A 195 -14.07 -0.09 -26.97
CA LYS A 195 -14.36 1.19 -26.32
C LYS A 195 -13.19 2.17 -26.39
N LEU A 196 -11.96 1.66 -26.33
CA LEU A 196 -10.72 2.43 -26.43
C LEU A 196 -10.27 2.69 -27.88
N GLY A 197 -10.91 2.06 -28.88
CA GLY A 197 -10.53 2.18 -30.28
C GLY A 197 -9.17 1.53 -30.60
N ILE A 198 -8.77 0.49 -29.87
CA ILE A 198 -7.51 -0.24 -30.06
C ILE A 198 -7.77 -1.68 -30.49
N SER A 199 -6.76 -2.34 -31.06
CA SER A 199 -6.85 -3.78 -31.33
C SER A 199 -6.82 -4.59 -30.03
N ILE A 200 -7.48 -5.74 -30.02
CA ILE A 200 -7.45 -6.67 -28.88
C ILE A 200 -6.03 -7.17 -28.60
N ASP A 201 -5.19 -7.29 -29.64
CA ASP A 201 -3.80 -7.70 -29.50
C ASP A 201 -2.94 -6.63 -28.83
N ALA A 202 -3.18 -5.35 -29.14
CA ALA A 202 -2.51 -4.24 -28.44
C ALA A 202 -2.86 -4.21 -26.95
N LEU A 203 -4.14 -4.41 -26.61
CA LEU A 203 -4.58 -4.52 -25.22
C LEU A 203 -3.91 -5.70 -24.49
N LYS A 204 -3.90 -6.89 -25.10
CA LYS A 204 -3.26 -8.08 -24.53
C LYS A 204 -1.76 -7.91 -24.36
N ALA A 205 -1.09 -7.29 -25.33
CA ALA A 205 0.34 -6.98 -25.25
C ALA A 205 0.64 -6.03 -24.08
N ALA A 206 -0.16 -4.98 -23.92
CA ALA A 206 -0.04 -4.05 -22.80
C ALA A 206 -0.29 -4.72 -21.45
N GLN A 207 -1.36 -5.52 -21.31
CA GLN A 207 -1.62 -6.31 -20.10
C GLN A 207 -0.46 -7.27 -19.77
N THR A 208 0.12 -7.94 -20.77
CA THR A 208 1.26 -8.85 -20.59
C THR A 208 2.49 -8.10 -20.11
N LYS A 209 2.79 -6.95 -20.70
CA LYS A 209 3.90 -6.08 -20.27
C LYS A 209 3.73 -5.63 -18.81
N VAL A 210 2.55 -5.15 -18.43
CA VAL A 210 2.25 -4.72 -17.06
C VAL A 210 2.41 -5.88 -16.06
N ARG A 211 1.97 -7.09 -16.42
CA ARG A 211 2.18 -8.27 -15.56
C ARG A 211 3.66 -8.61 -15.38
N ALA A 212 4.44 -8.61 -16.46
CA ALA A 212 5.88 -8.87 -16.39
C ALA A 212 6.61 -7.84 -15.52
N GLU A 213 6.27 -6.56 -15.65
CA GLU A 213 6.82 -5.50 -14.79
C GLU A 213 6.43 -5.67 -13.32
N ALA A 214 5.16 -5.99 -13.05
CA ALA A 214 4.67 -6.23 -11.69
C ALA A 214 5.33 -7.47 -11.04
N GLU A 215 5.53 -8.54 -11.81
CA GLU A 215 6.27 -9.74 -11.38
C GLU A 215 7.73 -9.40 -11.06
N GLY A 216 8.39 -8.60 -11.90
CA GLY A 216 9.76 -8.13 -11.64
C GLY A 216 9.86 -7.30 -10.36
N GLN A 217 8.90 -6.39 -10.13
CA GLN A 217 8.84 -5.63 -8.87
C GLN A 217 8.57 -6.52 -7.66
N HIS A 218 7.69 -7.50 -7.78
CA HIS A 218 7.42 -8.46 -6.71
C HIS A 218 8.68 -9.26 -6.36
N GLN A 219 9.40 -9.77 -7.38
CA GLN A 219 10.66 -10.48 -7.18
C GLN A 219 11.72 -9.59 -6.50
N ALA A 220 11.85 -8.33 -6.92
CA ALA A 220 12.78 -7.39 -6.28
C ALA A 220 12.43 -7.14 -4.80
N ARG A 221 11.14 -6.94 -4.48
CA ARG A 221 10.67 -6.78 -3.10
C ARG A 221 10.93 -8.04 -2.28
N GLU A 222 10.66 -9.21 -2.83
CA GLU A 222 10.91 -10.49 -2.17
C GLU A 222 12.40 -10.69 -1.89
N GLN A 223 13.28 -10.36 -2.84
CA GLN A 223 14.73 -10.40 -2.64
C GLN A 223 15.19 -9.42 -1.55
N GLN A 224 14.63 -8.21 -1.52
CA GLN A 224 14.93 -7.23 -0.48
C GLN A 224 14.50 -7.73 0.90
N MET A 225 13.29 -8.28 1.02
CA MET A 225 12.77 -8.86 2.26
C MET A 225 13.64 -10.04 2.71
N LEU A 226 14.00 -10.93 1.78
CA LEU A 226 14.88 -12.06 2.07
C LEU A 226 16.24 -11.58 2.57
N SER A 227 16.86 -10.61 1.90
CA SER A 227 18.15 -10.06 2.30
C SER A 227 18.08 -9.45 3.71
N THR A 228 16.99 -8.76 4.02
CA THR A 228 16.76 -8.15 5.34
C THR A 228 16.62 -9.23 6.43
N VAL A 229 15.85 -10.28 6.15
CA VAL A 229 15.63 -11.40 7.09
C VAL A 229 16.93 -12.19 7.33
N LEU A 230 17.71 -12.44 6.27
CA LEU A 230 19.00 -13.13 6.37
C LEU A 230 20.01 -12.30 7.16
N ALA A 231 20.13 -11.00 6.87
CA ALA A 231 21.02 -10.10 7.60
C ALA A 231 20.67 -10.06 9.10
N LYS A 232 19.38 -10.00 9.42
CA LYS A 232 18.91 -10.08 10.81
C LYS A 232 19.25 -11.42 11.46
N ALA A 233 19.07 -12.54 10.76
CA ALA A 233 19.40 -13.86 11.29
C ALA A 233 20.90 -14.01 11.58
N VAL A 234 21.77 -13.42 10.75
CA VAL A 234 23.22 -13.37 10.97
C VAL A 234 23.56 -12.50 12.18
N ALA A 235 22.98 -11.30 12.27
CA ALA A 235 23.18 -10.39 13.40
C ALA A 235 22.72 -10.99 14.74
N ASP A 236 21.60 -11.72 14.73
CA ASP A 236 21.07 -12.44 15.89
C ASP A 236 21.88 -13.73 16.20
N GLY A 237 22.92 -14.06 15.43
CA GLY A 237 23.75 -15.26 15.61
C GLY A 237 23.06 -16.58 15.29
N LYS A 238 21.85 -16.55 14.69
CA LYS A 238 21.05 -17.74 14.37
C LYS A 238 21.62 -18.53 13.18
N ILE A 239 22.25 -17.84 12.24
CA ILE A 239 22.94 -18.43 11.09
C ILE A 239 24.28 -17.74 10.85
N THR A 240 25.21 -18.42 10.18
CA THR A 240 26.46 -17.81 9.74
C THR A 240 26.27 -17.07 8.42
N GLN A 241 27.18 -16.14 8.10
CA GLN A 241 27.18 -15.44 6.80
C GLN A 241 27.23 -16.41 5.62
N ALA A 242 28.08 -17.44 5.70
CA ALA A 242 28.18 -18.48 4.67
C ALA A 242 26.83 -19.19 4.43
N LYS A 243 26.07 -19.46 5.49
CA LYS A 243 24.75 -20.08 5.35
C LYS A 243 23.72 -19.12 4.76
N ALA A 244 23.79 -17.84 5.09
CA ALA A 244 22.93 -16.82 4.49
C ALA A 244 23.16 -16.72 2.98
N ASP A 245 24.42 -16.72 2.53
CA ASP A 245 24.78 -16.66 1.12
C ASP A 245 24.34 -17.93 0.36
N GLU A 246 24.49 -19.11 0.98
CA GLU A 246 23.99 -20.38 0.43
C GLU A 246 22.45 -20.35 0.24
N LEU A 247 21.70 -19.91 1.26
CA LEU A 247 20.24 -19.81 1.18
C LEU A 247 19.80 -18.78 0.13
N LYS A 248 20.51 -17.66 0.02
CA LYS A 248 20.25 -16.64 -1.00
C LYS A 248 20.46 -17.19 -2.40
N ALA A 249 21.53 -17.95 -2.63
CA ALA A 249 21.80 -18.61 -3.89
C ALA A 249 20.75 -19.67 -4.24
N GLN A 250 20.35 -20.50 -3.27
CA GLN A 250 19.29 -21.52 -3.47
C GLN A 250 17.94 -20.90 -3.82
N ILE A 251 17.59 -19.76 -3.20
CA ILE A 251 16.34 -19.06 -3.52
C ILE A 251 16.41 -18.39 -4.89
N ALA A 252 17.56 -17.82 -5.26
CA ALA A 252 17.76 -17.23 -6.58
C ALA A 252 17.69 -18.26 -7.71
N ALA A 253 18.09 -19.51 -7.47
CA ALA A 253 17.99 -20.60 -8.43
C ALA A 253 16.55 -21.04 -8.74
N GLY A 254 15.58 -20.72 -7.87
CA GLY A 254 14.18 -21.11 -8.04
C GLY A 254 13.91 -22.61 -7.81
N GLY A 255 12.73 -23.07 -8.24
CA GLY A 255 12.33 -24.48 -8.20
C GLY A 255 12.24 -25.08 -6.80
N ASP A 256 12.52 -26.39 -6.71
CA ASP A 256 12.47 -27.15 -5.45
C ASP A 256 13.55 -26.70 -4.46
N SER A 257 14.71 -26.26 -4.95
CA SER A 257 15.81 -25.72 -4.13
C SER A 257 15.37 -24.45 -3.39
N ALA A 258 14.69 -23.52 -4.08
CA ALA A 258 14.16 -22.32 -3.43
C ALA A 258 13.10 -22.65 -2.37
N LYS A 259 12.25 -23.65 -2.64
CA LYS A 259 11.24 -24.12 -1.67
C LYS A 259 11.90 -24.71 -0.42
N ALA A 260 12.89 -25.57 -0.59
CA ALA A 260 13.65 -26.16 0.50
C ALA A 260 14.39 -25.09 1.32
N ALA A 261 15.04 -24.13 0.65
CA ALA A 261 15.72 -23.02 1.31
C ALA A 261 14.78 -22.14 2.15
N ARG A 262 13.57 -21.85 1.64
CA ARG A 262 12.55 -21.10 2.39
C ARG A 262 12.06 -21.86 3.62
N GLU A 263 11.89 -23.18 3.52
CA GLU A 263 11.47 -24.00 4.66
C GLU A 263 12.59 -24.11 5.71
N ASN A 264 13.85 -24.23 5.27
CA ASN A 264 15.02 -24.18 6.16
C ASN A 264 15.09 -22.83 6.89
N LEU A 265 14.93 -21.72 6.18
CA LEU A 265 14.91 -20.38 6.76
C LEU A 265 13.79 -20.23 7.79
N ARG A 266 12.59 -20.74 7.46
CA ARG A 266 11.44 -20.73 8.36
C ARG A 266 11.70 -21.53 9.66
N THR A 267 12.32 -22.70 9.54
CA THR A 267 12.67 -23.54 10.69
C THR A 267 13.73 -22.87 11.56
N LEU A 268 14.78 -22.31 10.96
CA LEU A 268 15.89 -21.64 11.66
C LEU A 268 15.47 -20.37 12.39
N LEU A 269 14.54 -19.61 11.83
CA LEU A 269 14.07 -18.37 12.45
C LEU A 269 13.16 -18.61 13.65
N GLY A 270 12.67 -19.84 13.82
CA GLY A 270 11.57 -20.16 14.70
C GLY A 270 10.32 -19.50 14.16
N ALA A 271 9.55 -20.23 13.35
CA ALA A 271 8.22 -19.74 12.98
C ALA A 271 7.51 -19.36 14.29
N PRO A 272 6.96 -18.14 14.44
CA PRO A 272 6.09 -17.87 15.57
C PRO A 272 5.06 -18.99 15.51
N ASP A 273 4.90 -19.74 16.62
CA ASP A 273 3.92 -20.80 16.74
C ASP A 273 2.64 -20.26 16.14
N ARG A 274 2.38 -20.61 14.87
CA ARG A 274 1.12 -20.25 14.25
C ARG A 274 0.18 -21.07 15.08
N PRO A 275 -0.70 -20.47 15.90
CA PRO A 275 -1.54 -21.21 16.82
C PRO A 275 -2.09 -22.34 15.99
N GLN A 276 -1.65 -23.55 16.33
CA GLN A 276 -1.85 -24.73 15.53
C GLN A 276 -3.33 -24.67 15.21
N ARG A 277 -3.69 -24.42 13.94
CA ARG A 277 -5.10 -24.26 13.56
C ARG A 277 -5.70 -25.56 14.03
N GLY A 278 -6.40 -25.50 15.17
CA GLY A 278 -6.66 -26.69 15.95
C GLY A 278 -7.38 -27.67 15.03
N PRO A 279 -7.12 -28.98 15.13
CA PRO A 279 -7.80 -29.97 14.30
C PRO A 279 -9.35 -29.98 14.45
N GLY A 280 -9.94 -29.09 15.26
CA GLY A 280 -11.37 -28.99 15.49
C GLY A 280 -11.94 -27.63 15.08
N GLY A 281 -12.56 -27.60 13.90
CA GLY A 281 -13.57 -26.62 13.52
C GLY A 281 -14.47 -27.21 12.43
N PRO A 282 -15.35 -28.17 12.77
CA PRO A 282 -16.33 -28.73 11.83
C PRO A 282 -17.40 -27.67 11.55
N GLY A 283 -17.18 -26.83 10.55
CA GLY A 283 -18.21 -25.92 10.06
C GLY A 283 -17.70 -25.19 8.82
N GLY A 284 -18.28 -25.30 7.65
CA GLY A 284 -19.41 -26.07 7.16
C GLY A 284 -19.37 -25.96 5.63
N HIS A 285 -20.27 -26.68 4.96
CA HIS A 285 -20.49 -26.65 3.50
C HIS A 285 -19.54 -27.49 2.63
N GLY A 286 -19.32 -28.74 3.03
CA GLY A 286 -19.14 -29.85 2.09
C GLY A 286 -20.41 -30.69 2.06
N GLY A 287 -21.51 -30.15 1.55
CA GLY A 287 -22.70 -30.97 1.29
C GLY A 287 -22.34 -32.11 0.33
N PRO A 288 -22.94 -33.31 0.49
CA PRO A 288 -22.65 -34.45 -0.36
C PRO A 288 -22.92 -34.06 -1.82
N ARG A 289 -21.90 -34.25 -2.67
CA ARG A 289 -22.11 -34.26 -4.12
C ARG A 289 -23.06 -35.41 -4.39
N GLY A 290 -24.32 -35.09 -4.60
CA GLY A 290 -25.32 -36.05 -5.04
C GLY A 290 -24.84 -36.65 -6.35
N ASP A 291 -24.72 -37.97 -6.34
CA ASP A 291 -24.58 -38.81 -7.51
C ASP A 291 -25.81 -38.60 -8.41
N SER A 292 -25.74 -37.63 -9.32
CA SER A 292 -26.66 -37.54 -10.44
C SER A 292 -26.28 -38.60 -11.47
N ASN A 293 -26.70 -39.83 -11.16
CA ASN A 293 -27.47 -40.71 -12.03
C ASN A 293 -27.20 -40.54 -13.54
N HIS A 294 -26.18 -41.23 -14.03
CA HIS A 294 -26.09 -41.58 -15.45
C HIS A 294 -27.24 -42.52 -15.81
N GLN A 295 -28.34 -41.95 -16.31
CA GLN A 295 -29.34 -42.70 -17.07
C GLN A 295 -28.67 -43.30 -18.31
N GLY A 296 -28.77 -44.63 -18.42
CA GLY A 296 -28.13 -45.41 -19.47
C GLY A 296 -28.73 -45.20 -20.87
N PRO A 297 -28.00 -45.56 -21.92
CA PRO A 297 -28.55 -45.60 -23.27
C PRO A 297 -29.50 -46.80 -23.41
N ALA A 298 -30.75 -46.50 -23.76
CA ALA A 298 -31.75 -47.49 -24.20
C ALA A 298 -31.21 -48.27 -25.41
N LYS A 299 -31.06 -49.58 -25.26
CA LYS A 299 -30.82 -50.50 -26.37
C LYS A 299 -32.05 -50.54 -27.27
N ALA A 300 -31.84 -50.17 -28.53
CA ALA A 300 -32.81 -50.30 -29.61
C ALA A 300 -33.22 -51.77 -29.81
N GLY A 301 -34.53 -52.00 -29.86
CA GLY A 301 -35.11 -53.26 -30.31
C GLY A 301 -34.89 -53.45 -31.81
N THR A 302 -34.44 -54.64 -32.18
CA THR A 302 -34.46 -55.16 -33.55
C THR A 302 -35.88 -55.60 -33.93
N PRO A 303 -36.44 -55.18 -35.06
CA PRO A 303 -37.62 -55.84 -35.63
C PRO A 303 -37.21 -57.12 -36.39
N SER A 304 -37.91 -58.21 -36.09
CA SER A 304 -37.95 -59.43 -36.91
C SER A 304 -38.61 -59.15 -38.26
N ALA A 305 -38.08 -59.78 -39.31
CA ALA A 305 -38.78 -60.08 -40.54
C ALA A 305 -39.38 -61.49 -40.46
#